data_AF-A0A1W9WCZ9-F1
#
_entry.id   AF-A0A1W9WCZ9-F1
#
_cell.length_a   1.000
_cell.length_b   1.000
_cell.length_c   1.000
_cell.angle_alpha   90.00
_cell.angle_beta   90.00
_cell.angle_gamma   90.00
#
_symmetry.space_group_name_H-M   'P 1'
#
loop_
_entity.id
_entity.type
_entity.pdbx_description
1 polymer ?
#
loop_
_entity_poly.entity_id
_entity_poly.type
_entity_poly.pdbx_seq_one_letter_code
_entity_poly.pdbx_strand_id
1 'polypeptide(L)'
;MTEELGSKVTIERKGVNDVEAEVVSIKMGGARDVHATDVNITQGGVQTVQADKVWVRQGGVQNVNGAETIVRQGGVVHVNSHNLDITQGGVVLVQTTNAKTISSQVGAVIADGDVTLDQSSAKGLLVRGDATIDQGAVGGLVAREVVMKNGAAGFIIARKVQGDVSVIFGPLESILFGTSFGIGLGLIVWLRDKLRTS
;
A
#
# COMPACT_ATOMS: atom_id res chain seq x y z
N MET A 1 2.32 32.39 11.07
CA MET A 1 2.18 32.31 12.53
C MET A 1 2.82 31.00 12.94
N THR A 2 4.12 31.08 13.22
CA THR A 2 5.02 29.98 13.56
C THR A 2 4.84 29.68 15.05
N GLU A 3 4.23 28.54 15.38
CA GLU A 3 4.26 28.01 16.75
C GLU A 3 5.54 27.18 16.87
N GLU A 4 6.67 27.86 17.07
CA GLU A 4 7.85 27.24 17.65
C GLU A 4 7.82 27.44 19.16
N LEU A 5 7.92 26.33 19.89
CA LEU A 5 8.72 26.11 21.10
C LEU A 5 8.11 24.92 21.88
N GLY A 6 8.78 23.78 21.81
CA GLY A 6 8.52 22.63 22.69
C GLY A 6 8.55 21.32 21.93
N SER A 7 9.13 20.30 22.54
CA SER A 7 9.29 18.92 22.05
C SER A 7 8.06 18.25 21.44
N LYS A 8 6.89 18.89 21.47
CA LYS A 8 5.64 18.34 20.95
C LYS A 8 4.73 19.43 20.38
N VAL A 9 4.38 19.31 19.10
CA VAL A 9 3.36 20.11 18.42
C VAL A 9 2.11 19.26 18.19
N THR A 10 0.94 19.82 18.45
CA THR A 10 -0.35 19.16 18.18
C THR A 10 -1.22 20.04 17.29
N ILE A 11 -1.68 19.49 16.17
CA ILE A 11 -2.52 20.17 15.17
C ILE A 11 -3.88 19.49 15.17
N GLU A 12 -4.90 20.20 15.64
CA GLU A 12 -6.27 19.70 15.65
C GLU A 12 -7.19 20.58 14.83
N ARG A 13 -7.97 19.97 13.92
CA ARG A 13 -9.09 20.62 13.19
C ARG A 13 -8.72 21.86 12.36
N LYS A 14 -7.43 22.12 12.16
CA LYS A 14 -6.89 23.21 11.34
C LYS A 14 -5.83 22.69 10.38
N GLY A 15 -5.67 23.41 9.27
CA GLY A 15 -4.56 23.23 8.35
C GLY A 15 -3.40 24.14 8.76
N VAL A 16 -2.20 23.62 8.77
CA VAL A 16 -0.97 24.40 8.88
C VAL A 16 -0.11 24.18 7.63
N ASN A 17 0.83 25.08 7.39
CA ASN A 17 1.76 24.94 6.29
C ASN A 17 2.90 24.02 6.72
N ASP A 18 3.83 24.56 7.50
CA ASP A 18 5.07 23.88 7.84
C ASP A 18 5.15 23.69 9.36
N VAL A 19 5.68 22.55 9.78
CA VAL A 19 5.77 22.14 11.19
C VAL A 19 7.14 21.54 11.44
N GLU A 20 7.84 22.08 12.42
CA GLU A 20 9.13 21.57 12.88
C GLU A 20 9.08 21.37 14.40
N ALA A 21 9.26 20.13 14.85
CA ALA A 21 9.25 19.77 16.27
C ALA A 21 9.84 18.36 16.46
N GLU A 22 10.22 17.98 17.69
CA GLU A 22 10.62 16.59 17.97
C GLU A 22 9.46 15.61 17.78
N VAL A 23 8.27 15.94 18.30
CA VAL A 23 7.05 15.13 18.15
C VAL A 23 5.95 15.96 17.51
N VAL A 24 5.30 15.44 16.48
CA VAL A 24 4.13 16.06 15.84
C VAL A 24 2.94 15.12 15.90
N SER A 25 1.81 15.62 16.40
CA SER A 25 0.53 14.92 16.39
C SER A 25 -0.51 15.70 15.59
N ILE A 26 -1.04 15.10 14.53
CA ILE A 26 -2.07 15.70 13.69
C ILE A 26 -3.36 14.90 13.88
N LYS A 27 -4.43 15.56 14.31
CA LYS A 27 -5.73 14.94 14.56
C LYS A 27 -6.85 15.71 13.89
N MET A 28 -7.54 15.09 12.92
CA MET A 28 -8.61 15.78 12.15
C MET A 28 -8.15 17.10 11.51
N GLY A 29 -6.85 17.25 11.26
CA GLY A 29 -6.23 18.45 10.72
C GLY A 29 -5.36 18.12 9.52
N GLY A 30 -4.54 19.08 9.10
CA GLY A 30 -3.56 18.81 8.06
C GLY A 30 -2.35 19.71 8.13
N ALA A 31 -1.28 19.25 7.48
CA ALA A 31 -0.05 20.00 7.30
C ALA A 31 0.40 19.88 5.85
N ARG A 32 1.12 20.87 5.34
CA ARG A 32 1.84 20.70 4.08
C ARG A 32 3.10 19.88 4.34
N ASP A 33 4.02 20.43 5.12
CA ASP A 33 5.33 19.84 5.37
C ASP A 33 5.54 19.65 6.87
N VAL A 34 5.98 18.45 7.26
CA VAL A 34 6.25 18.09 8.65
C VAL A 34 7.65 17.52 8.75
N HIS A 35 8.50 18.16 9.57
CA HIS A 35 9.83 17.68 9.94
C HIS A 35 9.86 17.38 11.44
N ALA A 36 10.08 16.12 11.80
CA ALA A 36 10.11 15.72 13.21
C ALA A 36 10.87 14.43 13.46
N THR A 37 11.05 14.04 14.71
CA THR A 37 11.51 12.68 15.06
C THR A 37 10.35 11.69 15.00
N ASP A 38 9.22 12.04 15.60
CA ASP A 38 8.02 11.20 15.66
C ASP A 38 6.80 11.94 15.10
N VAL A 39 6.14 11.35 14.10
CA VAL A 39 4.93 11.92 13.49
C VAL A 39 3.76 10.97 13.63
N ASN A 40 2.69 11.44 14.27
CA ASN A 40 1.45 10.69 14.47
C ASN A 40 0.30 11.41 13.77
N ILE A 41 -0.23 10.83 12.69
CA ILE A 41 -1.34 11.37 11.91
C ILE A 41 -2.57 10.49 12.16
N THR A 42 -3.63 11.07 12.70
CA THR A 42 -4.92 10.40 12.91
C THR A 42 -6.05 11.19 12.26
N GLN A 43 -6.77 10.58 11.32
CA GLN A 43 -7.89 11.26 10.63
C GLN A 43 -7.47 12.59 9.97
N GLY A 44 -6.21 12.69 9.55
CA GLY A 44 -5.62 13.91 8.99
C GLY A 44 -4.98 13.68 7.62
N GLY A 45 -4.53 14.78 7.03
CA GLY A 45 -3.85 14.79 5.72
C GLY A 45 -2.52 15.53 5.79
N VAL A 46 -1.45 14.93 5.26
CA VAL A 46 -0.16 15.61 5.13
C VAL A 46 0.38 15.48 3.71
N GLN A 47 1.01 16.53 3.19
CA GLN A 47 1.65 16.46 1.87
C GLN A 47 2.99 15.72 1.97
N THR A 48 3.90 16.21 2.80
CA THR A 48 5.24 15.65 2.98
C THR A 48 5.53 15.43 4.46
N VAL A 49 6.00 14.24 4.80
CA VAL A 49 6.49 13.90 6.14
C VAL A 49 7.93 13.46 6.04
N GLN A 50 8.80 14.10 6.82
CA GLN A 50 10.17 13.66 7.06
C GLN A 50 10.37 13.42 8.55
N ALA A 51 10.51 12.15 8.94
CA ALA A 51 10.70 11.79 10.34
C ALA A 51 11.31 10.41 10.54
N ASP A 52 11.91 10.15 11.70
CA ASP A 52 12.43 8.81 12.01
C ASP A 52 11.30 7.79 12.10
N LYS A 53 10.19 8.16 12.76
CA LYS A 53 9.02 7.30 12.89
C LYS A 53 7.75 8.00 12.46
N VAL A 54 6.98 7.31 11.61
CA VAL A 54 5.73 7.84 11.04
C VAL A 54 4.60 6.85 11.26
N TRP A 55 3.57 7.27 11.99
CA TRP A 55 2.32 6.53 12.15
C TRP A 55 1.18 7.24 11.45
N VAL A 56 0.58 6.58 10.46
CA VAL A 56 -0.60 7.07 9.76
C VAL A 56 -1.79 6.17 10.12
N ARG A 57 -2.81 6.74 10.76
CA ARG A 57 -4.05 6.03 11.13
C ARG A 57 -5.27 6.74 10.57
N GLN A 58 -6.06 6.07 9.74
CA GLN A 58 -7.27 6.67 9.15
C GLN A 58 -7.01 8.00 8.43
N GLY A 59 -5.80 8.17 7.88
CA GLY A 59 -5.32 9.42 7.28
C GLY A 59 -4.71 9.20 5.91
N GLY A 60 -4.29 10.30 5.29
CA GLY A 60 -3.66 10.32 3.98
C GLY A 60 -2.33 11.06 3.99
N VAL A 61 -1.30 10.50 3.36
CA VAL A 61 -0.02 11.20 3.14
C VAL A 61 0.41 11.11 1.69
N GLN A 62 0.94 12.17 1.08
CA GLN A 62 1.46 12.05 -0.28
C GLN A 62 2.86 11.43 -0.28
N ASN A 63 3.81 12.01 0.47
CA ASN A 63 5.19 11.53 0.53
C ASN A 63 5.63 11.31 1.97
N VAL A 64 6.14 10.12 2.26
CA VAL A 64 6.74 9.77 3.55
C VAL A 64 8.20 9.41 3.32
N ASN A 65 9.08 10.05 4.08
CA ASN A 65 10.49 9.68 4.19
C ASN A 65 10.81 9.44 5.67
N GLY A 66 11.19 8.21 6.03
CA GLY A 66 11.52 7.91 7.43
C GLY A 66 12.21 6.59 7.68
N ALA A 67 12.65 6.34 8.91
CA ALA A 67 13.27 5.05 9.23
C ALA A 67 12.20 3.95 9.36
N GLU A 68 11.16 4.20 10.14
CA GLU A 68 10.05 3.29 10.39
C GLU A 68 8.73 3.95 10.00
N THR A 69 7.95 3.30 9.15
CA THR A 69 6.64 3.81 8.72
C THR A 69 5.58 2.75 8.96
N ILE A 70 4.52 3.14 9.66
CA ILE A 70 3.39 2.29 9.99
C ILE A 70 2.11 2.94 9.46
N VAL A 71 1.44 2.27 8.52
CA VAL A 71 0.17 2.72 7.92
C VAL A 71 -0.94 1.79 8.35
N ARG A 72 -1.95 2.30 9.07
CA ARG A 72 -3.12 1.55 9.52
C ARG A 72 -4.40 2.20 9.04
N GLN A 73 -5.20 1.51 8.24
CA GLN A 73 -6.47 2.08 7.73
C GLN A 73 -6.27 3.41 6.99
N GLY A 74 -5.12 3.60 6.34
CA GLY A 74 -4.72 4.86 5.71
C GLY A 74 -4.21 4.67 4.29
N GLY A 75 -3.96 5.80 3.63
CA GLY A 75 -3.44 5.84 2.26
C GLY A 75 -2.14 6.62 2.19
N VAL A 76 -1.13 6.09 1.50
CA VAL A 76 0.09 6.84 1.18
C VAL A 76 0.38 6.76 -0.32
N VAL A 77 0.77 7.86 -0.96
CA VAL A 77 1.14 7.80 -2.39
C VAL A 77 2.54 7.22 -2.54
N HIS A 78 3.53 7.78 -1.85
CA HIS A 78 4.92 7.34 -1.93
C HIS A 78 5.53 7.20 -0.54
N VAL A 79 6.14 6.04 -0.27
CA VAL A 79 6.88 5.77 0.96
C VAL A 79 8.33 5.43 0.62
N ASN A 80 9.26 6.12 1.26
CA ASN A 80 10.67 5.75 1.33
C ASN A 80 11.02 5.49 2.79
N SER A 81 11.32 4.24 3.15
CA SER A 81 11.67 3.90 4.53
C SER A 81 12.63 2.72 4.70
N HIS A 82 13.16 2.48 5.90
CA HIS A 82 13.90 1.23 6.14
C HIS A 82 12.93 0.07 6.44
N ASN A 83 11.93 0.34 7.27
CA ASN A 83 10.93 -0.64 7.68
C ASN A 83 9.53 -0.07 7.45
N LEU A 84 8.72 -0.81 6.69
CA LEU A 84 7.35 -0.45 6.39
C LEU A 84 6.38 -1.53 6.84
N ASP A 85 5.43 -1.16 7.69
CA ASP A 85 4.28 -1.99 8.04
C ASP A 85 2.99 -1.33 7.53
N ILE A 86 2.21 -2.07 6.74
CA ILE A 86 0.90 -1.62 6.27
C ILE A 86 -0.16 -2.61 6.76
N THR A 87 -1.22 -2.12 7.40
CA THR A 87 -2.36 -2.93 7.85
C THR A 87 -3.66 -2.27 7.41
N GLN A 88 -4.48 -2.99 6.64
CA GLN A 88 -5.76 -2.48 6.11
C GLN A 88 -5.59 -1.13 5.37
N GLY A 89 -4.50 -0.95 4.64
CA GLY A 89 -4.13 0.33 4.02
C GLY A 89 -3.84 0.20 2.52
N GLY A 90 -3.57 1.35 1.91
CA GLY A 90 -3.20 1.47 0.50
C GLY A 90 -1.91 2.26 0.32
N VAL A 91 -0.94 1.73 -0.43
CA VAL A 91 0.24 2.51 -0.83
C VAL A 91 0.50 2.40 -2.33
N VAL A 92 0.73 3.52 -3.03
CA VAL A 92 0.94 3.46 -4.50
C VAL A 92 2.36 3.02 -4.85
N LEU A 93 3.39 3.63 -4.25
CA LEU A 93 4.79 3.29 -4.48
C LEU A 93 5.51 3.15 -3.14
N VAL A 94 6.22 2.04 -2.97
CA VAL A 94 7.04 1.73 -1.80
C VAL A 94 8.49 1.53 -2.25
N GLN A 95 9.40 2.23 -1.58
CA GLN A 95 10.83 1.96 -1.59
C GLN A 95 11.23 1.66 -0.16
N THR A 96 11.69 0.44 0.13
CA THR A 96 12.04 0.07 1.50
C THR A 96 13.19 -0.92 1.59
N THR A 97 13.72 -1.13 2.80
CA THR A 97 14.53 -2.33 3.04
C THR A 97 13.60 -3.51 3.28
N ASN A 98 12.70 -3.42 4.25
CA ASN A 98 11.74 -4.49 4.55
C ASN A 98 10.31 -3.96 4.50
N ALA A 99 9.40 -4.78 3.98
CA ALA A 99 7.96 -4.48 3.99
C ALA A 99 7.16 -5.64 4.56
N LYS A 100 6.20 -5.34 5.43
CA LYS A 100 5.15 -6.25 5.83
C LYS A 100 3.80 -5.61 5.56
N THR A 101 2.96 -6.35 4.85
CA THR A 101 1.66 -5.85 4.41
C THR A 101 0.58 -6.85 4.81
N ILE A 102 -0.45 -6.40 5.51
CA ILE A 102 -1.55 -7.23 6.01
C ILE A 102 -2.90 -6.67 5.52
N SER A 103 -3.71 -7.48 4.85
CA SER A 103 -5.04 -7.11 4.36
C SER A 103 -5.05 -5.78 3.57
N SER A 104 -4.05 -5.56 2.73
CA SER A 104 -3.74 -4.24 2.15
C SER A 104 -3.49 -4.30 0.64
N GLN A 105 -3.53 -3.13 -0.01
CA GLN A 105 -3.28 -3.00 -1.45
C GLN A 105 -2.07 -2.13 -1.70
N VAL A 106 -1.13 -2.62 -2.51
CA VAL A 106 0.07 -1.88 -2.87
C VAL A 106 0.20 -1.80 -4.39
N GLY A 107 0.62 -0.65 -4.92
CA GLY A 107 0.89 -0.49 -6.34
C GLY A 107 2.19 -1.19 -6.71
N ALA A 108 3.31 -0.52 -6.48
CA ALA A 108 4.65 -1.04 -6.75
C ALA A 108 5.49 -1.04 -5.47
N VAL A 109 6.24 -2.12 -5.24
CA VAL A 109 7.21 -2.23 -4.15
C VAL A 109 8.58 -2.52 -4.71
N ILE A 110 9.56 -1.76 -4.24
CA ILE A 110 10.98 -1.98 -4.46
C ILE A 110 11.59 -2.18 -3.07
N ALA A 111 12.11 -3.38 -2.81
CA ALA A 111 12.66 -3.75 -1.51
C ALA A 111 14.06 -4.36 -1.61
N ASP A 112 14.99 -3.89 -0.77
CA ASP A 112 16.35 -4.43 -0.70
C ASP A 112 16.47 -5.71 0.14
N GLY A 113 15.65 -5.82 1.17
CA GLY A 113 15.55 -6.97 2.08
C GLY A 113 14.34 -7.82 1.75
N ASP A 114 13.58 -8.19 2.79
CA ASP A 114 12.49 -9.15 2.68
C ASP A 114 11.12 -8.46 2.63
N VAL A 115 10.21 -9.07 1.88
CA VAL A 115 8.83 -8.60 1.77
C VAL A 115 7.87 -9.71 2.16
N THR A 116 6.94 -9.39 3.07
CA THR A 116 5.82 -10.25 3.44
C THR A 116 4.50 -9.62 3.03
N LEU A 117 3.72 -10.33 2.22
CA LEU A 117 2.34 -10.01 1.89
C LEU A 117 1.43 -11.04 2.55
N ASP A 118 0.57 -10.61 3.45
CA ASP A 118 -0.44 -11.43 4.13
C ASP A 118 -1.83 -10.87 3.78
N GLN A 119 -2.67 -11.67 3.13
CA GLN A 119 -3.99 -11.25 2.63
C GLN A 119 -3.94 -9.96 1.81
N SER A 120 -2.82 -9.73 1.13
CA SER A 120 -2.49 -8.45 0.51
C SER A 120 -2.23 -8.60 -0.97
N SER A 121 -2.41 -7.51 -1.72
CA SER A 121 -2.15 -7.49 -3.16
C SER A 121 -1.10 -6.45 -3.55
N ALA A 122 -0.26 -6.78 -4.52
CA ALA A 122 0.70 -5.86 -5.13
C ALA A 122 0.58 -5.90 -6.65
N LYS A 123 0.63 -4.76 -7.35
CA LYS A 123 0.68 -4.79 -8.83
C LYS A 123 2.05 -5.19 -9.34
N GLY A 124 3.11 -4.68 -8.70
CA GLY A 124 4.49 -5.03 -9.00
C GLY A 124 5.32 -5.17 -7.73
N LEU A 125 6.13 -6.22 -7.66
CA LEU A 125 7.02 -6.49 -6.55
C LEU A 125 8.43 -6.79 -7.08
N LEU A 126 9.38 -5.94 -6.73
CA LEU A 126 10.81 -6.13 -6.98
C LEU A 126 11.52 -6.25 -5.63
N VAL A 127 12.02 -7.43 -5.31
CA VAL A 127 12.62 -7.75 -4.02
C VAL A 127 14.01 -8.31 -4.26
N ARG A 128 15.02 -7.77 -3.57
CA ARG A 128 16.39 -8.30 -3.67
C ARG A 128 16.63 -9.46 -2.70
N GLY A 129 15.94 -9.48 -1.57
CA GLY A 129 15.86 -10.60 -0.63
C GLY A 129 14.75 -11.58 -1.02
N ASP A 130 14.01 -12.01 0.00
CA ASP A 130 12.99 -13.06 -0.11
C ASP A 130 11.58 -12.45 -0.09
N ALA A 131 10.68 -13.02 -0.89
CA ALA A 131 9.28 -12.61 -0.96
C ALA A 131 8.38 -13.72 -0.41
N THR A 132 7.70 -13.45 0.70
CA THR A 132 6.69 -14.34 1.29
C THR A 132 5.30 -13.81 1.01
N ILE A 133 4.43 -14.63 0.43
CA ILE A 133 3.05 -14.27 0.08
C ILE A 133 2.11 -15.31 0.68
N ASP A 134 1.24 -14.91 1.59
CA ASP A 134 0.18 -15.73 2.19
C ASP A 134 -1.17 -15.12 1.83
N GLN A 135 -2.04 -15.88 1.17
CA GLN A 135 -3.39 -15.43 0.77
C GLN A 135 -3.39 -14.11 -0.04
N GLY A 136 -2.35 -13.89 -0.85
CA GLY A 136 -2.12 -12.63 -1.56
C GLY A 136 -2.13 -12.76 -3.07
N ALA A 137 -2.17 -11.62 -3.77
CA ALA A 137 -2.12 -11.56 -5.23
C ALA A 137 -1.04 -10.60 -5.72
N VAL A 138 -0.17 -11.03 -6.64
CA VAL A 138 0.87 -10.17 -7.22
C VAL A 138 0.80 -10.15 -8.74
N GLY A 139 0.72 -8.98 -9.36
CA GLY A 139 0.70 -8.85 -10.82
C GLY A 139 2.01 -9.34 -11.45
N GLY A 140 3.13 -8.73 -11.06
CA GLY A 140 4.48 -9.14 -11.45
C GLY A 140 5.42 -9.22 -10.26
N LEU A 141 6.19 -10.31 -10.17
CA LEU A 141 7.09 -10.58 -9.04
C LEU A 141 8.50 -10.90 -9.54
N VAL A 142 9.49 -10.18 -9.02
CA VAL A 142 10.91 -10.47 -9.19
C VAL A 142 11.54 -10.56 -7.81
N ALA A 143 12.08 -11.72 -7.46
CA ALA A 143 12.70 -11.95 -6.15
C ALA A 143 13.82 -12.99 -6.23
N ARG A 144 14.64 -13.10 -5.17
CA ARG A 144 15.63 -14.18 -5.08
C ARG A 144 14.95 -15.51 -4.82
N GLU A 145 14.16 -15.56 -3.76
CA GLU A 145 13.34 -16.69 -3.37
C GLU A 145 11.90 -16.22 -3.14
N VAL A 146 10.95 -17.03 -3.58
CA VAL A 146 9.52 -16.77 -3.41
C VAL A 146 8.92 -17.93 -2.64
N VAL A 147 8.26 -17.61 -1.53
CA VAL A 147 7.43 -18.54 -0.77
C VAL A 147 5.99 -18.07 -0.89
N MET A 148 5.13 -18.88 -1.50
CA MET A 148 3.73 -18.54 -1.72
C MET A 148 2.80 -19.60 -1.10
N LYS A 149 1.84 -19.17 -0.28
CA LYS A 149 0.84 -20.00 0.37
C LYS A 149 -0.55 -19.50 -0.02
N ASN A 150 -1.33 -20.29 -0.74
CA ASN A 150 -2.69 -19.92 -1.16
C ASN A 150 -2.74 -18.55 -1.84
N GLY A 151 -1.75 -18.27 -2.68
CA GLY A 151 -1.58 -16.98 -3.32
C GLY A 151 -1.56 -17.12 -4.82
N ALA A 152 -1.50 -15.97 -5.48
CA ALA A 152 -1.66 -15.94 -6.90
C ALA A 152 -0.78 -14.89 -7.57
N ALA A 153 -0.12 -15.26 -8.67
CA ALA A 153 0.79 -14.38 -9.38
C ALA A 153 0.48 -14.33 -10.87
N GLY A 154 0.61 -13.16 -11.50
CA GLY A 154 0.54 -13.02 -12.95
C GLY A 154 1.80 -13.59 -13.61
N PHE A 155 2.98 -13.14 -13.18
CA PHE A 155 4.27 -13.74 -13.55
C PHE A 155 5.28 -13.65 -12.41
N ILE A 156 6.19 -14.62 -12.35
CA ILE A 156 7.25 -14.71 -11.33
C ILE A 156 8.60 -14.94 -12.02
N ILE A 157 9.60 -14.16 -11.62
CA ILE A 157 11.01 -14.36 -11.95
C ILE A 157 11.77 -14.55 -10.64
N ALA A 158 12.19 -15.77 -10.34
CA ALA A 158 12.94 -16.08 -9.13
C ALA A 158 13.90 -17.25 -9.31
N ARG A 159 14.92 -17.35 -8.44
CA ARG A 159 15.84 -18.49 -8.42
C ARG A 159 15.14 -19.75 -7.89
N LYS A 160 14.25 -19.56 -6.93
CA LYS A 160 13.53 -20.63 -6.26
C LYS A 160 12.12 -20.15 -5.92
N VAL A 161 11.14 -20.99 -6.22
CA VAL A 161 9.73 -20.76 -5.90
C VAL A 161 9.26 -21.97 -5.11
N GLN A 162 8.68 -21.73 -3.93
CA GLN A 162 8.16 -22.77 -3.04
C GLN A 162 6.71 -22.48 -2.68
N GLY A 163 5.91 -23.55 -2.60
CA GLY A 163 4.55 -23.53 -2.08
C GLY A 163 3.48 -23.71 -3.17
N ASP A 164 2.23 -23.62 -2.73
CA ASP A 164 1.05 -23.85 -3.58
C ASP A 164 0.70 -22.54 -4.30
N VAL A 165 1.19 -22.42 -5.53
CA VAL A 165 1.01 -21.25 -6.39
C VAL A 165 -0.18 -21.52 -7.31
N SER A 166 -1.30 -20.82 -7.06
CA SER A 166 -2.39 -20.76 -8.03
C SER A 166 -2.12 -19.63 -9.01
N VAL A 167 -1.62 -19.94 -10.20
CA VAL A 167 -1.46 -18.92 -11.25
C VAL A 167 -2.86 -18.51 -11.72
N ILE A 168 -3.27 -17.26 -11.45
CA ILE A 168 -4.63 -16.71 -11.75
C ILE A 168 -4.99 -16.83 -13.24
N PHE A 169 -4.02 -17.09 -14.10
CA PHE A 169 -4.23 -17.45 -15.50
C PHE A 169 -3.96 -18.93 -15.77
N GLY A 170 -4.71 -19.80 -15.08
CA GLY A 170 -4.85 -21.20 -15.48
C GLY A 170 -5.83 -21.37 -16.67
N PRO A 171 -5.65 -22.37 -17.55
CA PRO A 171 -6.57 -22.63 -18.67
C PRO A 171 -8.03 -22.82 -18.25
N LEU A 172 -8.28 -23.35 -17.04
CA LEU A 172 -9.62 -23.60 -16.51
C LEU A 172 -10.29 -22.33 -15.93
N GLU A 173 -9.54 -21.46 -15.28
CA GLU A 173 -10.07 -20.26 -14.61
C GLU A 173 -10.31 -19.12 -15.61
N SER A 174 -9.56 -19.11 -16.71
CA SER A 174 -9.80 -18.26 -17.89
C SER A 174 -11.23 -18.45 -18.43
N ILE A 175 -11.75 -19.69 -18.39
CA ILE A 175 -13.11 -20.04 -18.83
C ILE A 175 -14.15 -19.49 -17.84
N LEU A 176 -13.91 -19.62 -16.53
CA LEU A 176 -14.80 -19.10 -15.50
C LEU A 176 -14.88 -17.56 -15.50
N PHE A 177 -13.75 -16.87 -15.58
CA PHE A 177 -13.72 -15.41 -15.66
C PHE A 177 -14.41 -14.91 -16.94
N GLY A 178 -14.11 -15.53 -18.10
CA GLY A 178 -14.78 -15.23 -19.36
C GLY A 178 -16.29 -15.45 -19.31
N THR A 179 -16.73 -16.50 -18.62
CA THR A 179 -18.16 -16.81 -18.46
C THR A 179 -18.86 -15.78 -17.57
N SER A 180 -18.28 -15.42 -16.42
CA SER A 180 -18.88 -14.41 -15.53
C SER A 180 -18.91 -13.02 -16.17
N PHE A 181 -17.84 -12.61 -16.85
CA PHE A 181 -17.77 -11.32 -17.54
C PHE A 181 -18.67 -11.27 -18.77
N GLY A 182 -18.71 -12.35 -19.56
CA GLY A 182 -19.54 -12.48 -20.76
C GLY A 182 -21.04 -12.45 -20.46
N ILE A 183 -21.47 -13.13 -19.39
CA ILE A 183 -22.88 -13.08 -18.93
C ILE A 183 -23.23 -11.66 -18.45
N GLY A 184 -22.38 -11.04 -17.64
CA GLY A 184 -22.60 -9.69 -17.13
C GLY A 184 -22.73 -8.65 -18.25
N LEU A 185 -21.78 -8.62 -19.18
CA LEU A 185 -21.80 -7.68 -20.31
C LEU A 185 -22.91 -8.00 -21.32
N GLY A 186 -23.15 -9.29 -21.60
CA GLY A 186 -24.21 -9.73 -22.52
C GLY A 186 -25.60 -9.30 -22.03
N LEU A 187 -25.86 -9.40 -20.72
CA LEU A 187 -27.11 -8.91 -20.13
C LEU A 187 -27.24 -7.39 -20.26
N ILE A 188 -26.17 -6.63 -20.05
CA ILE A 188 -26.19 -5.17 -20.18
C ILE A 188 -26.48 -4.74 -21.62
N VAL A 189 -25.83 -5.37 -22.60
CA VAL A 189 -26.07 -5.07 -24.02
C VAL A 189 -27.50 -5.43 -24.43
N TRP A 190 -27.99 -6.59 -23.99
CA TRP A 190 -29.36 -7.01 -24.26
C TRP A 190 -30.41 -6.07 -23.64
N LEU A 191 -30.21 -5.64 -22.40
CA LEU A 191 -31.06 -4.65 -21.73
C LEU A 191 -31.03 -3.30 -22.45
N ARG A 192 -29.86 -2.84 -22.90
CA ARG A 192 -29.71 -1.58 -23.64
C ARG A 192 -30.44 -1.62 -24.98
N ASP A 193 -30.29 -2.69 -25.74
CA ASP A 193 -30.92 -2.82 -27.05
C ASP A 193 -32.45 -2.94 -26.91
N LYS A 194 -32.94 -3.62 -25.87
CA LYS A 194 -34.39 -3.70 -25.55
C LYS A 194 -34.99 -2.35 -25.15
N LEU A 195 -34.25 -1.50 -24.42
CA LEU A 195 -34.71 -0.17 -24.02
C LEU A 195 -34.67 0.87 -25.15
N ARG A 196 -33.87 0.63 -26.20
CA ARG A 196 -33.76 1.51 -27.37
C ARG A 196 -34.84 1.25 -28.43
N THR A 197 -35.52 0.10 -28.36
CA THR A 197 -36.60 -0.30 -29.27
C THR A 197 -38.01 -0.12 -28.68
N SER A 198 -38.13 0.54 -27.53
CA SER A 198 -39.40 0.85 -26.87
C SER A 198 -39.66 2.35 -26.85
#